data_AF-A0A920SKV3-F1
#
_entry.id   AF-A0A920SKV3-F1
#
_cell.length_a   1.000
_cell.length_b   1.000
_cell.length_c   1.000
_cell.angle_alpha   90.00
_cell.angle_beta   90.00
_cell.angle_gamma   90.00
#
_symmetry.space_group_name_H-M   'P 1'
#
loop_
_entity.id
_entity.type
_entity.pdbx_description
1 polymer ?
#
loop_
_entity_poly.entity_id
_entity_poly.type
_entity_poly.pdbx_seq_one_letter_code
_entity_poly.pdbx_strand_id
1 'polypeptide(L)'
;MTLVLCYKCPREVSEGDPACPECGVLDREGPFEQHYESGQLMARGTYLNGVLHGSYEEYYESGQLEGKYNFEKGDPRGDGLFEYYNERGELMARGFFHMSKKCGEWFAKGAGWSGRDKVEHYPPCPESRD
;
A
#
# COMPACT_ATOMS: atom_id res chain seq x y z
N MET A 1 3.71 -2.92 30.48
CA MET A 1 2.79 -1.95 29.86
C MET A 1 3.62 -0.71 29.57
N THR A 2 4.01 -0.52 28.32
CA THR A 2 4.60 0.73 27.85
C THR A 2 3.47 1.73 27.65
N LEU A 3 3.65 2.93 28.17
CA LEU A 3 2.72 4.03 27.99
C LEU A 3 3.26 4.92 26.87
N VAL A 4 2.40 5.27 25.91
CA VAL A 4 2.71 6.20 24.82
C VAL A 4 1.82 7.42 24.92
N LEU A 5 2.33 8.61 24.62
CA LEU A 5 1.56 9.84 24.69
C LEU A 5 0.65 9.97 23.46
N CYS A 6 -0.63 10.24 23.67
CA CYS A 6 -1.52 10.68 22.62
C CYS A 6 -1.04 12.05 22.10
N TYR A 7 -0.91 12.21 20.79
CA TYR A 7 -0.44 13.47 20.18
C TYR A 7 -1.55 14.54 20.11
N LYS A 8 -2.83 14.13 20.17
CA LYS A 8 -3.99 15.05 20.18
C LYS A 8 -4.40 15.53 21.57
N CYS A 9 -4.02 14.81 22.62
CA CYS A 9 -4.40 15.10 24.00
C CYS A 9 -3.25 14.70 24.93
N PRO A 10 -2.97 15.43 26.03
CA PRO A 10 -1.79 15.22 26.88
C PRO A 10 -1.87 13.97 27.79
N ARG A 11 -2.49 12.88 27.32
CA ARG A 11 -2.69 11.63 28.07
C ARG A 11 -1.78 10.52 27.57
N GLU A 12 -1.32 9.72 28.51
CA GLU A 12 -0.67 8.45 28.27
C GLU A 12 -1.72 7.38 27.95
N VAL A 13 -1.52 6.65 26.86
CA VAL A 13 -2.34 5.50 26.42
C VAL A 13 -1.50 4.24 26.41
N SER A 14 -2.14 3.07 26.56
CA SER A 14 -1.40 1.82 26.47
C SER A 14 -1.16 1.47 25.00
N GLU A 15 0.01 0.92 24.67
CA GLU A 15 0.33 0.46 23.29
C GLU A 15 -0.69 -0.57 22.74
N GLY A 16 -1.55 -1.14 23.60
CA GLY A 16 -2.55 -2.14 23.23
C GLY A 16 -3.94 -1.59 22.91
N ASP A 17 -4.20 -0.29 23.09
CA ASP A 17 -5.54 0.27 22.89
C ASP A 17 -5.79 0.60 21.40
N PRO A 18 -6.90 0.15 20.78
CA PRO A 18 -7.18 0.34 19.35
C PRO A 18 -7.51 1.78 18.95
N ALA A 19 -7.74 2.64 19.94
CA ALA A 19 -7.99 4.07 19.78
C ALA A 19 -7.85 4.73 21.16
N CYS A 20 -7.41 5.99 21.20
CA CYS A 20 -7.55 6.78 22.43
C CYS A 20 -9.06 6.87 22.80
N PRO A 21 -9.48 6.48 24.01
CA PRO A 21 -10.90 6.36 24.38
C PRO A 21 -11.66 7.69 24.41
N GLU A 22 -10.96 8.82 24.38
CA GLU A 22 -11.56 10.16 24.47
C GLU A 22 -11.64 10.85 23.10
N CYS A 23 -10.68 10.65 22.20
CA CYS A 23 -10.66 11.27 20.88
C CYS A 23 -10.76 10.28 19.70
N GLY A 24 -10.71 8.97 19.96
CA GLY A 24 -10.93 7.91 18.97
C GLY A 24 -9.75 7.61 18.04
N VAL A 25 -8.57 8.21 18.25
CA VAL A 25 -7.44 8.10 17.31
C VAL A 25 -6.25 7.40 17.95
N LEU A 26 -5.80 6.30 17.33
CA LEU A 26 -4.39 5.91 17.30
C LEU A 26 -3.79 6.63 16.09
N ASP A 27 -3.00 7.69 16.26
CA ASP A 27 -2.17 8.12 15.13
C ASP A 27 -1.07 7.10 15.00
N ARG A 28 -1.29 6.17 14.10
CA ARG A 28 -0.16 5.59 13.40
C ARG A 28 0.32 6.71 12.47
N GLU A 29 1.47 7.27 12.80
CA GLU A 29 2.25 8.12 11.92
C GLU A 29 3.57 7.41 11.66
N GLY A 30 4.03 7.48 10.41
CA GLY A 30 5.31 6.93 10.02
C GLY A 30 5.25 5.48 9.55
N PRO A 31 6.42 4.85 9.40
CA PRO A 31 6.53 3.53 8.80
C PRO A 31 5.92 2.46 9.70
N PHE A 32 5.31 1.45 9.09
CA PHE A 32 4.87 0.25 9.78
C PHE A 32 5.30 -0.99 9.02
N GLU A 33 5.38 -2.09 9.75
CA GLU A 33 5.60 -3.43 9.20
C GLU A 33 4.59 -4.38 9.83
N GLN A 34 4.06 -5.29 9.01
CA GLN A 34 3.20 -6.38 9.41
C GLN A 34 3.89 -7.70 9.07
N HIS A 35 3.74 -8.69 9.93
CA HIS A 35 4.40 -9.99 9.81
C HIS A 35 3.37 -11.12 9.83
N TYR A 36 3.66 -12.22 9.15
CA TYR A 36 2.94 -13.48 9.27
C TYR A 36 3.14 -14.11 10.66
N GLU A 37 2.35 -15.12 11.02
CA GLU A 37 2.54 -15.90 12.26
C GLU A 37 3.92 -16.58 12.30
N SER A 38 4.49 -16.90 11.13
CA SER A 38 5.85 -17.41 10.98
C SER A 38 6.94 -16.38 11.29
N GLY A 39 6.59 -15.10 11.44
CA GLY A 39 7.51 -13.99 11.65
C GLY A 39 8.09 -13.39 10.36
N GLN A 40 7.72 -13.91 9.20
CA GLN A 40 8.13 -13.34 7.92
C GLN A 40 7.39 -12.03 7.62
N LEU A 41 8.06 -11.10 6.94
CA LEU A 41 7.45 -9.82 6.53
C LEU A 41 6.27 -10.09 5.60
N MET A 42 5.10 -9.54 5.94
CA MET A 42 3.86 -9.62 5.18
C MET A 42 3.62 -8.33 4.41
N ALA A 43 3.79 -7.18 5.06
CA ALA A 43 3.60 -5.89 4.42
C ALA A 43 4.41 -4.80 5.11
N ARG A 44 4.75 -3.76 4.36
CA ARG A 44 5.30 -2.53 4.91
C ARG A 44 4.76 -1.31 4.18
N GLY A 45 4.65 -0.20 4.87
CA GLY A 45 4.23 1.07 4.29
C GLY A 45 4.31 2.20 5.30
N THR A 46 3.61 3.29 5.02
CA THR A 46 3.58 4.47 5.89
C THR A 46 2.15 4.86 6.21
N TYR A 47 1.88 5.20 7.47
CA TYR A 47 0.65 5.88 7.86
C TYR A 47 0.87 7.39 7.97
N LEU A 48 -0.11 8.15 7.52
CA LEU A 48 -0.20 9.60 7.68
C LEU A 48 -1.61 9.94 8.19
N ASN A 49 -1.72 10.57 9.36
CA ASN A 49 -3.00 10.85 10.03
C ASN A 49 -3.89 9.60 10.19
N GLY A 50 -3.29 8.45 10.55
CA GLY A 50 -4.00 7.20 10.77
C GLY A 50 -4.50 6.47 9.51
N VAL A 51 -4.18 6.95 8.30
CA VAL A 51 -4.49 6.25 7.03
C VAL A 51 -3.22 5.91 6.26
N LEU A 52 -3.24 4.82 5.49
CA LEU A 52 -2.10 4.47 4.64
C LEU A 52 -1.85 5.55 3.60
N HIS A 53 -0.58 5.89 3.41
CA HIS A 53 -0.14 6.91 2.47
C HIS A 53 1.28 6.64 1.95
N GLY A 54 1.54 6.99 0.70
CA GLY A 54 2.83 6.79 0.06
C GLY A 54 3.07 5.33 -0.31
N SER A 55 4.33 4.93 -0.41
CA SER A 55 4.71 3.60 -0.88
C SER A 55 4.34 2.48 0.07
N TYR A 56 3.86 1.40 -0.52
CA TYR A 56 3.40 0.20 0.15
C TYR A 56 3.91 -1.02 -0.62
N GLU A 57 4.35 -2.02 0.13
CA GLU A 57 4.81 -3.29 -0.40
C GLU A 57 4.19 -4.43 0.41
N GLU A 58 3.73 -5.45 -0.29
CA GLU A 58 3.18 -6.69 0.26
C GLU A 58 3.97 -7.88 -0.26
N TYR A 59 4.08 -8.91 0.57
CA TYR A 59 4.95 -10.05 0.39
C TYR A 59 4.18 -11.32 0.71
N TYR A 60 4.40 -12.37 -0.08
CA TYR A 60 3.97 -13.71 0.25
C TYR A 60 4.72 -14.24 1.49
N GLU A 61 4.16 -15.25 2.15
CA GLU A 61 4.85 -15.95 3.25
C GLU A 61 6.14 -16.67 2.80
N SER A 62 6.42 -16.75 1.49
CA SER A 62 7.73 -17.19 0.99
C SER A 62 8.81 -16.10 1.04
N GLY A 63 8.44 -14.86 1.40
CA GLY A 63 9.28 -13.66 1.32
C GLY A 63 9.35 -13.04 -0.06
N GLN A 64 8.68 -13.60 -1.07
CA GLN A 64 8.63 -13.01 -2.41
C GLN A 64 7.67 -11.82 -2.43
N LEU A 65 8.05 -10.77 -3.18
CA LEU A 65 7.20 -9.61 -3.38
C LEU A 65 5.91 -10.01 -4.09
N GLU A 66 4.78 -9.69 -3.49
CA GLU A 66 3.45 -9.88 -4.06
C GLU A 66 3.00 -8.60 -4.78
N GLY A 67 3.20 -7.44 -4.16
CA GLY A 67 2.69 -6.19 -4.69
C GLY A 67 3.52 -4.99 -4.26
N LYS A 68 3.59 -4.00 -5.14
CA LYS A 68 4.21 -2.70 -4.88
C LYS A 68 3.39 -1.60 -5.52
N TYR A 69 2.87 -0.70 -4.69
CA TYR A 69 1.98 0.37 -5.12
C TYR A 69 1.95 1.49 -4.09
N ASN A 70 1.24 2.57 -4.39
CA ASN A 70 1.13 3.72 -3.52
C ASN A 70 -0.29 3.86 -2.98
N PHE A 71 -0.39 4.27 -1.72
CA PHE A 71 -1.65 4.70 -1.13
C PHE A 71 -1.79 6.22 -1.17
N GLU A 72 -2.99 6.71 -1.49
CA GLU A 72 -3.37 8.10 -1.28
C GLU A 72 -4.64 8.16 -0.45
N LYS A 73 -4.55 8.72 0.77
CA LYS A 73 -5.68 8.84 1.71
C LYS A 73 -6.42 7.50 1.94
N GLY A 74 -5.67 6.40 2.03
CA GLY A 74 -6.22 5.05 2.19
C GLY A 74 -6.71 4.37 0.91
N ASP A 75 -6.63 4.99 -0.26
CA ASP A 75 -6.90 4.34 -1.55
C ASP A 75 -5.61 3.71 -2.11
N PRO A 76 -5.56 2.39 -2.40
CA PRO A 76 -4.38 1.71 -2.96
C PRO A 76 -4.05 2.10 -4.41
N ARG A 77 -4.85 3.00 -5.03
CA ARG A 77 -4.61 3.57 -6.35
C ARG A 77 -4.02 4.98 -6.23
N GLY A 78 -3.09 5.17 -5.30
CA GLY A 78 -2.33 6.40 -5.18
C GLY A 78 -1.44 6.61 -6.39
N ASP A 79 -1.06 7.86 -6.63
CA ASP A 79 -0.23 8.24 -7.78
C ASP A 79 1.09 7.47 -7.81
N GLY A 80 1.42 6.91 -8.97
CA GLY A 80 2.69 6.22 -9.20
C GLY A 80 2.55 4.83 -9.80
N LEU A 81 3.66 4.08 -9.73
CA LEU A 81 3.77 2.74 -10.29
C LEU A 81 2.99 1.72 -9.45
N PHE A 82 2.23 0.86 -10.12
CA PHE A 82 1.60 -0.32 -9.58
C PHE A 82 2.24 -1.56 -10.19
N GLU A 83 2.65 -2.51 -9.35
CA GLU A 83 3.18 -3.82 -9.74
C GLU A 83 2.54 -4.91 -8.89
N TYR A 84 2.18 -6.02 -9.54
CA TYR A 84 1.68 -7.22 -8.88
C TYR A 84 2.34 -8.45 -9.48
N TYR A 85 2.75 -9.37 -8.63
CA TYR A 85 3.50 -10.59 -8.94
C TYR A 85 2.78 -11.81 -8.36
N ASN A 86 3.06 -12.99 -8.88
CA ASN A 86 2.61 -14.25 -8.26
C ASN A 86 3.66 -14.83 -7.30
N GLU A 87 3.33 -15.92 -6.61
CA GLU A 87 4.24 -16.64 -5.68
C GLU A 87 5.52 -17.20 -6.30
N ARG A 88 5.66 -17.14 -7.63
CA ARG A 88 6.88 -17.52 -8.36
C ARG A 88 7.74 -16.30 -8.74
N GLY A 89 7.30 -15.10 -8.37
CA GLY A 89 7.94 -13.83 -8.70
C GLY A 89 7.68 -13.38 -10.13
N GLU A 90 6.72 -13.99 -10.83
CA GLU A 90 6.38 -13.58 -12.20
C GLU A 90 5.48 -12.34 -12.15
N LEU A 91 5.83 -11.31 -12.92
CA LEU A 91 5.01 -10.11 -13.06
C LEU A 91 3.67 -10.45 -13.71
N MET A 92 2.58 -10.19 -12.99
CA MET A 92 1.22 -10.45 -13.40
C MET A 92 0.50 -9.20 -13.88
N ALA A 93 0.79 -8.03 -13.28
CA ALA A 93 0.25 -6.76 -13.74
C ALA A 93 1.20 -5.60 -13.44
N ARG A 94 1.21 -4.61 -14.33
CA ARG A 94 2.00 -3.38 -14.17
C ARG A 94 1.31 -2.21 -14.85
N GLY A 95 1.36 -1.04 -14.24
CA GLY A 95 0.96 0.21 -14.87
C GLY A 95 1.08 1.37 -13.90
N PHE A 96 0.52 2.52 -14.29
CA PHE A 96 0.58 3.71 -13.46
C PHE A 96 -0.82 4.19 -13.09
N PHE A 97 -0.93 4.72 -11.88
CA PHE A 97 -2.09 5.48 -11.45
C PHE A 97 -1.76 6.97 -11.37
N HIS A 98 -2.75 7.79 -11.73
CA HIS A 98 -2.79 9.21 -11.44
C HIS A 98 -4.23 9.61 -11.08
N MET A 99 -4.42 10.28 -9.94
CA MET A 99 -5.72 10.60 -9.35
C MET A 99 -6.67 9.39 -9.32
N SER A 100 -6.17 8.25 -8.85
CA SER A 100 -6.91 6.98 -8.76
C SER A 100 -7.36 6.37 -10.10
N LYS A 101 -6.85 6.87 -11.23
CA LYS A 101 -7.14 6.36 -12.58
C LYS A 101 -5.88 5.80 -13.23
N LYS A 102 -6.04 4.72 -13.99
CA LYS A 102 -4.95 4.18 -14.80
C LYS A 102 -4.50 5.20 -15.84
N CYS A 103 -3.20 5.34 -16.04
CA CYS A 103 -2.59 6.16 -17.07
C CYS A 103 -1.40 5.43 -17.72
N GLY A 104 -1.08 5.83 -18.96
CA GLY A 104 -0.04 5.18 -19.76
C GLY A 104 -0.39 3.75 -20.16
N GLU A 105 0.63 2.92 -20.33
CA GLU A 105 0.47 1.51 -20.67
C GLU A 105 0.17 0.68 -19.42
N TRP A 106 -0.84 -0.18 -19.52
CA TRP A 106 -1.21 -1.12 -18.48
C TRP A 106 -1.05 -2.54 -19.00
N PHE A 107 -0.10 -3.26 -18.44
CA PHE A 107 0.14 -4.67 -18.72
C PHE A 107 -0.63 -5.56 -17.75
N ALA A 108 -1.24 -6.63 -18.26
CA ALA A 108 -1.83 -7.70 -17.47
C ALA A 108 -1.57 -9.06 -18.15
N LYS A 109 -0.86 -9.95 -17.44
CA LYS A 109 -0.53 -11.31 -17.88
C LYS A 109 -1.78 -12.19 -17.85
N GLY A 110 -2.04 -12.92 -18.93
CA GLY A 110 -3.13 -13.89 -19.02
C GLY A 110 -4.57 -13.34 -18.88
N ALA A 111 -4.78 -12.03 -18.86
CA ALA A 111 -6.09 -11.41 -18.59
C ALA A 111 -7.05 -11.35 -19.81
N GLY A 112 -6.66 -11.85 -20.97
CA GLY A 112 -7.51 -11.91 -22.16
C GLY A 112 -8.40 -13.16 -22.22
N TRP A 113 -9.50 -13.10 -22.97
CA TRP A 113 -10.35 -14.27 -23.29
C TRP A 113 -9.56 -15.47 -23.87
N SER A 114 -8.41 -15.19 -24.47
CA SER A 114 -7.49 -16.19 -25.03
C SER A 114 -6.39 -16.67 -24.08
N GLY A 115 -6.40 -16.22 -22.81
CA GLY A 115 -5.30 -16.47 -21.85
C GLY A 115 -3.97 -15.81 -22.24
N ARG A 116 -3.99 -14.90 -23.21
CA ARG A 116 -2.83 -14.12 -23.63
C ARG A 116 -2.68 -12.86 -22.79
N ASP A 117 -1.44 -12.43 -22.68
CA ASP A 117 -1.07 -11.14 -22.10
C ASP A 117 -1.75 -10.00 -22.85
N LYS A 118 -2.16 -8.98 -22.10
CA LYS A 118 -2.91 -7.84 -22.61
C LYS A 118 -2.17 -6.56 -22.21
N VAL A 119 -1.98 -5.67 -23.18
CA VAL A 119 -1.54 -4.29 -22.94
C VAL A 119 -2.69 -3.37 -23.29
N GLU A 120 -3.20 -2.66 -22.29
CA GLU A 120 -4.22 -1.62 -22.44
C GLU A 120 -3.52 -0.26 -22.49
N HIS A 121 -4.00 0.62 -23.37
CA HIS A 121 -3.43 1.95 -23.53
C HIS A 121 -4.41 2.97 -22.97
N TYR A 122 -3.99 3.69 -21.94
CA TYR A 122 -4.72 4.79 -21.33
C TYR A 122 -4.08 6.13 -21.73
N PRO A 123 -4.76 7.27 -21.49
CA PRO A 123 -4.12 8.58 -21.62
C PRO A 123 -2.80 8.60 -20.83
N PRO A 124 -1.76 9.27 -21.36
CA PRO A 124 -0.46 9.34 -20.67
C PRO A 124 -0.62 9.95 -19.29
N CYS A 125 0.21 9.52 -18.35
CA CYS A 125 0.24 10.14 -17.03
C CYS A 125 0.67 11.61 -17.19
N PRO A 126 0.00 12.56 -16.53
CA PRO A 126 0.43 13.95 -16.55
C PRO A 126 1.88 14.05 -16.06
N GLU A 127 2.71 14.79 -16.78
CA GLU A 127 4.04 15.12 -16.30
C GLU A 127 3.89 15.92 -14.99
N SER A 128 4.64 15.54 -13.95
CA SER A 128 4.72 16.35 -12.73
C SER A 128 5.20 17.74 -13.15
N ARG A 129 4.31 18.73 -13.06
CA ARG A 129 4.71 20.13 -13.26
C ARG A 129 5.50 20.54 -12.04
N ASP A 130 6.82 20.54 -12.18
CA ASP A 130 7.77 21.12 -11.22
C ASP A 130 7.47 22.59 -10.91
#